data_AF-A0A8R7PWT7-F1
#
_entry.id   AF-A0A8R7PWT7-F1
#
_cell.length_a   1.000
_cell.length_b   1.000
_cell.length_c   1.000
_cell.angle_alpha   90.00
_cell.angle_beta   90.00
_cell.angle_gamma   90.00
#
_symmetry.space_group_name_H-M   'P 1'
#
loop_
_entity.id
_entity.type
_entity.pdbx_description
1 polymer ?
#
loop_
_entity_poly.entity_id
_entity_poly.type
_entity_poly.pdbx_seq_one_letter_code
_entity_poly.pdbx_strand_id
1 'polypeptide(L)'
;MSNPPQTVSELINPVTFSWDVDMLETYFYTMDKEAILNIPLSSRVRDDFWAWHYERKGVFTVRSAYKLLSSTKQQRTDWLEHNEGHSRADADRRSWARLWGVAVLVKVRVFAWRLAKSSIPTGDVRKHRNMADSAKCAICHAAVDTWRHSLFDCRMARCVWAL
;
A
#
# COMPACT_ATOMS: atom_id res chain seq x y z
N MET A 1 22.38 42.39 19.69
CA MET A 1 22.01 40.95 19.60
C MET A 1 21.36 40.76 18.26
N SER A 2 21.90 39.87 17.43
CA SER A 2 21.34 39.57 16.10
C SER A 2 19.98 38.88 16.24
N ASN A 3 19.04 39.21 15.37
CA ASN A 3 17.72 38.58 15.37
C ASN A 3 17.83 37.09 14.97
N PRO A 4 16.98 36.20 15.52
CA PRO A 4 16.96 34.81 15.12
C PRO A 4 16.57 34.67 13.65
N PRO A 5 17.16 33.69 12.94
CA PRO A 5 16.90 33.48 11.52
C PRO A 5 15.42 33.15 11.29
N GLN A 6 14.81 33.79 10.28
CA GLN A 6 13.40 33.59 9.93
C GLN A 6 13.22 32.62 8.76
N THR A 7 14.22 32.50 7.90
CA THR A 7 14.17 31.67 6.69
C THR A 7 15.34 30.69 6.64
N VAL A 8 15.18 29.57 5.93
CA VAL A 8 16.26 28.59 5.74
C VAL A 8 17.41 29.20 4.93
N SER A 9 17.13 30.13 4.02
CA SER A 9 18.16 30.84 3.24
C SER A 9 19.11 31.66 4.11
N GLU A 10 18.67 32.16 5.27
CA GLU A 10 19.54 32.88 6.21
C GLU A 10 20.57 31.96 6.87
N LEU A 11 20.30 30.66 6.92
CA LEU A 11 21.22 29.64 7.44
C LEU A 11 22.27 29.19 6.42
N ILE A 12 22.25 29.74 5.20
CA ILE A 12 23.14 29.34 4.10
C ILE A 12 24.12 30.47 3.82
N ASN A 13 25.41 30.14 3.83
CA ASN A 13 26.46 31.08 3.45
C ASN A 13 26.36 31.39 1.94
N PRO A 14 26.14 32.65 1.55
CA PRO A 14 25.89 33.03 0.16
C PRO A 14 27.13 32.93 -0.74
N VAL A 15 28.33 32.84 -0.16
CA VAL A 15 29.61 32.75 -0.90
C VAL A 15 29.99 31.30 -1.15
N THR A 16 29.92 30.46 -0.12
CA THR A 16 30.37 29.06 -0.18
C THR A 16 29.25 28.08 -0.55
N PHE A 17 27.98 28.50 -0.52
CA PHE A 17 26.80 27.63 -0.66
C PHE A 17 26.82 26.44 0.32
N SER A 18 27.36 26.68 1.51
CA SER A 18 27.37 25.74 2.63
C SER A 18 26.49 26.24 3.76
N TRP A 19 26.08 25.35 4.67
CA TRP A 19 25.43 25.77 5.91
C TRP A 19 26.35 26.69 6.73
N ASP A 20 25.78 27.74 7.30
CA ASP A 20 26.45 28.63 8.25
C ASP A 20 26.47 27.96 9.63
N VAL A 21 27.62 27.35 9.95
CA VAL A 21 27.78 26.56 11.17
C VAL A 21 27.67 27.43 12.42
N ASP A 22 28.20 28.65 12.39
CA ASP A 22 28.16 29.57 13.55
C ASP A 22 26.71 29.97 13.87
N MET A 23 25.90 30.18 12.84
CA MET A 23 24.48 30.47 12.99
C MET A 23 23.71 29.26 13.53
N LEU A 24 24.02 28.06 13.05
CA LEU A 24 23.41 26.83 13.56
C LEU A 24 23.77 26.57 15.02
N GLU A 25 25.01 26.85 15.44
CA GLU A 25 25.45 26.71 16.83
C GLU A 25 24.80 27.71 17.78
N THR A 26 24.48 28.91 17.28
CA THR A 26 23.86 29.96 18.07
C THR A 26 22.36 29.71 18.32
N TYR A 27 21.65 29.16 17.32
CA TYR A 27 20.18 29.12 17.34
C TYR A 27 19.55 27.71 17.40
N PHE A 28 20.31 26.63 17.21
CA PHE A 28 19.79 25.26 17.18
C PHE A 28 20.46 24.34 18.21
N TYR A 29 19.72 23.32 18.66
CA TYR A 29 20.29 22.25 19.47
C TYR A 29 21.20 21.34 18.64
N THR A 30 22.14 20.66 19.29
CA THR A 30 23.08 19.75 18.62
C THR A 30 22.38 18.71 17.74
N MET A 31 21.27 18.14 18.21
CA MET A 31 20.50 17.15 17.44
C MET A 31 19.91 17.74 16.15
N ASP A 32 19.37 18.95 16.22
CA ASP A 32 18.80 19.64 15.05
C ASP A 32 19.91 20.10 14.10
N LYS A 33 21.03 20.62 14.63
CA LYS A 33 22.21 20.98 13.85
C LYS A 33 22.72 19.80 13.03
N GLU A 34 22.89 18.63 13.65
CA GLU A 34 23.31 17.41 12.96
C GLU A 34 22.32 17.02 11.85
N ALA A 35 21.02 17.12 12.10
CA ALA A 35 20.01 16.85 11.08
C ALA A 35 20.08 17.84 9.91
N ILE A 36 20.22 19.14 10.20
CA ILE A 36 20.32 20.21 9.18
C ILE A 36 21.57 20.03 8.33
N LEU A 37 22.73 19.77 8.94
CA LEU A 37 23.99 19.55 8.23
C LEU A 37 23.95 18.37 7.26
N ASN A 38 23.09 17.37 7.51
CA ASN A 38 22.87 16.24 6.63
C ASN A 38 21.95 16.54 5.43
N ILE A 39 21.32 17.72 5.39
CA ILE A 39 20.50 18.14 4.25
C ILE A 39 21.45 18.67 3.16
N PRO A 40 21.52 18.01 1.98
CA PRO A 40 22.38 18.47 0.91
C PRO A 40 21.85 19.76 0.30
N LEU A 41 22.70 20.79 0.27
CA LEU A 41 22.40 22.05 -0.41
C LEU A 41 22.56 21.91 -1.91
N SER A 42 21.65 22.51 -2.67
CA SER A 42 21.79 22.60 -4.12
C SER A 42 22.62 23.83 -4.49
N SER A 43 23.62 23.66 -5.36
CA SER A 43 24.33 24.78 -5.97
C SER A 43 23.50 25.51 -7.03
N ARG A 44 22.33 24.97 -7.39
CA ARG A 44 21.39 25.59 -8.33
C ARG A 44 20.38 26.41 -7.56
N VAL A 45 20.42 27.73 -7.74
CA VAL A 45 19.36 28.62 -7.27
C VAL A 45 18.07 28.24 -8.01
N ARG A 46 17.06 27.83 -7.26
CA ARG A 46 15.71 27.52 -7.74
C ARG A 46 14.72 28.11 -6.76
N ASP A 47 13.59 28.54 -7.28
CA ASP A 47 12.47 28.93 -6.44
C ASP A 47 11.96 27.73 -5.64
N ASP A 48 11.44 28.01 -4.45
CA ASP A 48 10.83 27.01 -3.59
C ASP A 48 9.66 26.33 -4.31
N PHE A 49 9.58 25.02 -4.15
CA PHE A 49 8.50 24.22 -4.74
C PHE A 49 8.04 23.13 -3.76
N TRP A 50 6.79 22.73 -3.92
CA TRP A 50 6.22 21.63 -3.14
C TRP A 50 6.87 20.31 -3.53
N ALA A 51 7.49 19.64 -2.57
CA ALA A 51 8.08 18.31 -2.74
C ALA A 51 7.36 17.26 -1.89
N TRP A 52 7.07 16.12 -2.51
CA TRP A 52 6.47 14.96 -1.86
C TRP A 52 7.54 13.94 -1.50
N HIS A 53 7.93 13.91 -0.21
CA HIS A 53 9.02 13.06 0.29
C HIS A 53 8.81 11.55 0.04
N TYR A 54 7.56 11.10 -0.05
CA TYR A 54 7.24 9.68 -0.31
C TYR A 54 7.38 9.25 -1.78
N GLU A 55 7.92 10.11 -2.64
CA GLU A 55 8.27 9.76 -4.02
C GLU A 55 9.68 10.28 -4.35
N ARG A 56 10.50 9.46 -5.02
CA ARG A 56 11.91 9.79 -5.28
C ARG A 56 12.08 11.04 -6.15
N LYS A 57 11.10 11.33 -7.00
CA LYS A 57 11.09 12.53 -7.85
C LYS A 57 10.52 13.77 -7.14
N GLY A 58 10.04 13.64 -5.91
CA GLY A 58 9.37 14.71 -5.18
C GLY A 58 7.99 15.10 -5.75
N VAL A 59 7.47 14.38 -6.75
CA VAL A 59 6.20 14.72 -7.40
C VAL A 59 5.03 14.07 -6.65
N PHE A 60 4.10 14.89 -6.20
CA PHE A 60 2.86 14.41 -5.62
C PHE A 60 1.96 13.78 -6.68
N THR A 61 1.37 12.62 -6.36
CA THR A 61 0.28 12.02 -7.14
C THR A 61 -0.74 11.42 -6.20
N VAL A 62 -2.01 11.37 -6.62
CA VAL A 62 -3.06 10.65 -5.87
C VAL A 62 -2.66 9.19 -5.63
N ARG A 63 -1.95 8.58 -6.58
CA ARG A 63 -1.41 7.22 -6.46
C ARG A 63 -0.39 7.08 -5.32
N SER A 64 0.58 8.00 -5.22
CA SER A 64 1.59 7.95 -4.16
C SER A 64 0.98 8.24 -2.79
N ALA A 65 0.05 9.18 -2.71
CA ALA A 65 -0.73 9.44 -1.49
C ALA A 65 -1.56 8.24 -1.05
N TYR A 66 -2.29 7.61 -1.97
CA TYR A 66 -3.07 6.41 -1.68
C TYR A 66 -2.18 5.25 -1.22
N LYS A 67 -1.03 5.06 -1.86
CA LYS A 67 -0.05 4.03 -1.47
C LYS A 67 0.41 4.24 -0.02
N LEU A 68 0.76 5.48 0.35
CA LEU A 68 1.13 5.84 1.72
C LEU A 68 0.01 5.50 2.70
N LEU A 69 -1.20 6.00 2.44
CA LEU A 69 -2.36 5.76 3.31
C LEU A 69 -2.65 4.26 3.49
N SER A 70 -2.57 3.50 2.39
CA SER A 70 -2.79 2.05 2.43
C SER A 70 -1.69 1.32 3.21
N SER A 71 -0.41 1.70 3.05
CA SER A 71 0.68 1.07 3.80
C SER A 71 0.62 1.39 5.28
N THR A 72 0.31 2.64 5.64
CA THR A 72 0.18 3.07 7.04
C THR A 72 -0.99 2.37 7.72
N LYS A 73 -2.13 2.23 7.01
CA LYS A 73 -3.27 1.45 7.52
C LYS A 73 -2.89 -0.01 7.77
N GLN A 74 -2.18 -0.64 6.82
CA GLN A 74 -1.76 -2.03 6.95
C GLN A 74 -0.81 -2.23 8.14
N GLN A 75 0.21 -1.39 8.27
CA GLN A 75 1.14 -1.46 9.41
C GLN A 75 0.42 -1.33 10.75
N ARG A 76 -0.58 -0.44 10.83
CA ARG A 76 -1.39 -0.27 12.03
C ARG A 76 -2.24 -1.51 12.35
N THR A 77 -2.86 -2.12 11.34
CA THR A 77 -3.63 -3.37 11.55
C THR A 77 -2.73 -4.52 11.94
N ASP A 78 -1.56 -4.65 11.31
CA ASP A 78 -0.61 -5.71 11.62
C ASP A 78 -0.11 -5.60 13.07
N TRP A 79 0.15 -4.38 13.54
CA TRP A 79 0.52 -4.12 14.93
C TRP A 79 -0.59 -4.48 15.93
N LEU A 80 -1.84 -4.11 15.64
CA LEU A 80 -2.98 -4.45 16.51
C LEU A 80 -3.23 -5.96 16.57
N GLU A 81 -3.10 -6.64 15.43
CA GLU A 81 -3.41 -8.07 15.29
C GLU A 81 -2.22 -8.98 15.59
N HIS A 82 -1.07 -8.43 16.00
CA HIS A 82 0.19 -9.18 16.22
C HIS A 82 0.59 -10.03 15.00
N ASN A 83 0.28 -9.54 13.79
CA ASN A 83 0.74 -10.18 12.57
C ASN A 83 2.20 -9.78 12.35
N GLU A 84 3.12 -10.75 12.41
CA GLU A 84 4.52 -10.54 12.07
C GLU A 84 4.62 -9.98 10.63
N GLY A 85 5.47 -8.96 10.45
CA GLY A 85 5.58 -8.17 9.23
C GLY A 85 5.62 -9.00 7.95
N HIS A 86 4.88 -8.57 6.92
CA HIS A 86 4.59 -9.32 5.70
C HIS A 86 5.83 -9.65 4.84
N SER A 87 6.53 -10.75 5.16
CA SER A 87 7.43 -11.46 4.22
C SER A 87 6.70 -11.92 2.94
N ARG A 88 5.36 -11.86 2.94
CA ARG A 88 4.48 -12.30 1.85
C ARG A 88 4.15 -11.23 0.81
N ALA A 89 4.43 -9.95 1.04
CA ALA A 89 3.98 -8.88 0.11
C ALA A 89 4.54 -9.06 -1.32
N ASP A 90 5.79 -9.50 -1.44
CA ASP A 90 6.42 -9.76 -2.73
C ASP A 90 5.95 -11.09 -3.35
N ALA A 91 5.67 -12.11 -2.53
CA ALA A 91 5.06 -13.35 -2.98
C ALA A 91 3.62 -13.13 -3.51
N ASP A 92 2.85 -12.28 -2.84
CA ASP A 92 1.53 -11.86 -3.27
C ASP A 92 1.60 -11.07 -4.57
N ARG A 93 2.52 -10.10 -4.66
CA ARG A 93 2.76 -9.33 -5.90
C ARG A 93 3.07 -10.26 -7.07
N ARG A 94 3.95 -11.24 -6.88
CA ARG A 94 4.25 -12.26 -7.90
C ARG A 94 3.03 -13.10 -8.27
N SER A 95 2.26 -13.53 -7.28
CA SER A 95 1.05 -14.33 -7.49
C SER A 95 0.01 -13.56 -8.31
N TRP A 96 -0.20 -12.28 -7.99
CA TRP A 96 -1.08 -11.41 -8.76
C TRP A 96 -0.55 -11.16 -10.18
N ALA A 97 0.75 -10.90 -10.34
CA ALA A 97 1.35 -10.73 -11.65
C ALA A 97 1.17 -11.98 -12.54
N ARG A 98 1.34 -13.17 -11.96
CA ARG A 98 1.10 -14.45 -12.65
C ARG A 98 -0.38 -14.59 -13.06
N LEU A 99 -1.32 -14.33 -12.15
CA LEU A 99 -2.76 -14.41 -12.44
C LEU A 99 -3.17 -13.47 -13.59
N TRP A 100 -2.67 -12.24 -13.60
CA TRP A 100 -2.99 -11.27 -14.65
C TRP A 100 -2.28 -11.54 -15.97
N GLY A 101 -1.14 -12.23 -15.93
CA GLY A 101 -0.34 -12.63 -17.09
C GLY A 101 -0.84 -13.88 -17.83
N VAL A 102 -1.84 -14.60 -17.30
CA VAL A 102 -2.41 -15.79 -17.96
C VAL A 102 -3.06 -15.39 -19.30
N ALA A 103 -2.72 -16.13 -20.36
CA ALA A 103 -3.24 -15.96 -21.71
C ALA A 103 -4.70 -16.47 -21.86
N VAL A 104 -5.62 -15.84 -21.13
CA VAL A 104 -7.07 -16.11 -21.21
C VAL A 104 -7.85 -14.80 -21.35
N LEU A 105 -9.11 -14.94 -21.77
CA LEU A 105 -10.04 -13.81 -21.86
C LEU A 105 -10.07 -13.02 -20.55
N VAL A 106 -10.18 -11.68 -20.66
CA VAL A 106 -10.18 -10.77 -19.50
C VAL A 106 -11.27 -11.15 -18.48
N LYS A 107 -12.44 -11.61 -18.96
CA LYS A 107 -13.55 -12.07 -18.10
C LYS A 107 -13.13 -13.22 -17.17
N VAL A 108 -12.31 -14.16 -17.66
CA VAL A 108 -11.80 -15.29 -16.87
C VAL A 108 -10.78 -14.82 -15.83
N ARG A 109 -9.89 -13.87 -16.19
CA ARG A 109 -8.97 -13.25 -15.23
C ARG A 109 -9.70 -12.52 -14.11
N VAL A 110 -10.73 -11.75 -14.44
CA VAL A 110 -11.58 -11.07 -13.44
C VAL A 110 -12.30 -12.08 -12.55
N PHE A 111 -12.84 -13.15 -13.13
CA PHE A 111 -13.47 -14.22 -12.36
C PHE A 111 -12.47 -14.87 -11.39
N ALA A 112 -11.27 -15.24 -11.85
CA ALA A 112 -10.23 -15.82 -11.01
C ALA A 112 -9.77 -14.86 -9.90
N TRP A 113 -9.64 -13.56 -10.20
CA TRP A 113 -9.33 -12.54 -9.19
C TRP A 113 -10.43 -12.44 -8.11
N ARG A 114 -11.71 -12.45 -8.53
CA ARG A 114 -12.84 -12.43 -7.59
C ARG A 114 -12.87 -13.70 -6.71
N LEU A 115 -12.61 -14.85 -7.31
CA LEU A 115 -12.51 -16.14 -6.62
C LEU A 115 -11.39 -16.12 -5.55
N ALA A 116 -10.19 -15.68 -5.93
CA ALA A 116 -9.04 -15.60 -5.02
C ALA A 116 -9.21 -14.59 -3.88
N LYS A 117 -10.07 -13.58 -4.06
CA LYS A 117 -10.43 -12.60 -3.02
C LYS A 117 -11.68 -13.00 -2.21
N SER A 118 -12.22 -14.21 -2.40
CA SER A 118 -13.47 -14.66 -1.76
C SER A 118 -14.58 -13.61 -1.89
N SER A 119 -14.70 -12.99 -3.08
CA SER A 119 -15.69 -11.95 -3.36
C SER A 119 -16.89 -12.44 -4.16
N ILE A 120 -16.88 -13.72 -4.56
CA ILE A 120 -18.05 -14.40 -5.12
C ILE A 120 -18.99 -14.76 -3.96
N PRO A 121 -20.31 -14.53 -4.10
CA PRO A 121 -21.28 -14.71 -3.02
C PRO A 121 -21.65 -16.19 -2.80
N THR A 122 -20.66 -17.04 -2.56
CA THR A 122 -20.85 -18.42 -2.13
C THR A 122 -21.48 -18.45 -0.73
N GLY A 123 -22.21 -19.52 -0.41
CA GLY A 123 -22.92 -19.65 0.87
C GLY A 123 -22.01 -19.53 2.09
N ASP A 124 -20.77 -20.03 2.02
CA ASP A 124 -19.77 -19.83 3.09
C ASP A 124 -19.42 -18.34 3.30
N VAL A 125 -19.17 -17.59 2.23
CA VAL A 125 -18.88 -16.15 2.26
C VAL A 125 -20.10 -15.37 2.76
N ARG A 126 -21.30 -15.72 2.30
CA ARG A 126 -22.54 -15.08 2.74
C ARG A 126 -22.78 -15.27 4.22
N LYS A 127 -22.60 -16.48 4.75
CA LYS A 127 -22.71 -16.76 6.19
C LYS A 127 -21.64 -16.03 6.99
N HIS A 128 -20.37 -16.09 6.55
CA HIS A 128 -19.26 -15.39 7.22
C HIS A 128 -19.50 -13.88 7.33
N ARG A 129 -20.14 -13.28 6.32
CA ARG A 129 -20.47 -11.85 6.29
C ARG A 129 -21.84 -11.52 6.90
N ASN A 130 -22.47 -12.46 7.62
CA ASN A 130 -23.79 -12.30 8.25
C ASN A 130 -24.91 -11.88 7.25
N MET A 131 -24.81 -12.33 6.00
CA MET A 131 -25.82 -12.10 4.95
C MET A 131 -26.73 -13.32 4.71
N ALA A 132 -26.50 -14.40 5.44
CA ALA A 132 -27.32 -15.62 5.40
C ALA A 132 -27.14 -16.41 6.70
N ASP A 133 -28.20 -17.06 7.16
CA ASP A 133 -28.18 -17.89 8.39
C ASP A 133 -27.50 -19.25 8.17
N SER A 134 -27.40 -19.68 6.90
CA SER A 134 -26.85 -20.96 6.50
C SER A 134 -25.82 -20.82 5.40
N ALA A 135 -24.80 -21.66 5.45
CA ALA A 135 -23.77 -21.77 4.42
C ALA A 135 -24.06 -22.91 3.42
N LYS A 136 -25.23 -23.52 3.49
CA LYS A 136 -25.60 -24.64 2.59
C LYS A 136 -25.71 -24.15 1.14
N CYS A 137 -25.32 -25.01 0.21
CA CYS A 137 -25.48 -24.76 -1.23
C CYS A 137 -26.95 -24.57 -1.59
N ALA A 138 -27.24 -23.47 -2.28
CA ALA A 138 -28.59 -23.15 -2.75
C ALA A 138 -29.07 -24.07 -3.88
N ILE A 139 -28.16 -24.85 -4.48
CA ILE A 139 -28.46 -25.73 -5.61
C ILE A 139 -28.68 -27.16 -5.13
N CYS A 140 -27.70 -27.73 -4.40
CA CYS A 140 -27.78 -29.13 -3.99
C CYS A 140 -28.32 -29.33 -2.57
N HIS A 141 -28.35 -28.27 -1.75
CA HIS A 141 -28.75 -28.27 -0.34
C HIS A 141 -28.04 -29.28 0.59
N ALA A 142 -27.03 -29.98 0.08
CA ALA A 142 -26.40 -31.12 0.76
C ALA A 142 -25.11 -30.78 1.49
N ALA A 143 -24.33 -29.81 0.98
CA ALA A 143 -23.02 -29.45 1.52
C ALA A 143 -22.87 -27.94 1.73
N VAL A 144 -21.81 -27.56 2.43
CA VAL A 144 -21.39 -26.15 2.55
C VAL A 144 -20.95 -25.65 1.18
N ASP A 145 -21.49 -24.52 0.78
CA ASP A 145 -21.22 -23.87 -0.49
C ASP A 145 -19.92 -23.07 -0.41
N THR A 146 -18.81 -23.79 -0.55
CA THR A 146 -17.49 -23.19 -0.75
C THR A 146 -17.24 -22.97 -2.23
N TRP A 147 -16.26 -22.14 -2.59
CA TRP A 147 -15.85 -21.95 -3.98
C TRP A 147 -15.58 -23.27 -4.72
N ARG A 148 -14.98 -24.25 -4.03
CA ARG A 148 -14.66 -25.56 -4.61
C ARG A 148 -15.92 -26.36 -4.83
N HIS A 149 -16.84 -26.34 -3.87
CA HIS A 149 -18.14 -26.97 -4.02
C HIS A 149 -18.92 -26.36 -5.18
N SER A 150 -19.09 -25.03 -5.21
CA SER A 150 -19.89 -24.37 -6.23
C SER A 150 -19.35 -24.60 -7.65
N LEU A 151 -18.03 -24.73 -7.81
CA LEU A 151 -17.39 -24.88 -9.12
C LEU A 151 -17.12 -26.32 -9.54
N PHE A 152 -16.89 -27.25 -8.62
CA PHE A 152 -16.42 -28.60 -8.96
C PHE A 152 -17.22 -29.71 -8.29
N ASP A 153 -17.49 -29.60 -6.99
CA ASP A 153 -18.04 -30.74 -6.25
C ASP A 153 -19.59 -30.80 -6.26
N CYS A 154 -20.26 -29.67 -6.52
CA CYS A 154 -21.71 -29.60 -6.58
C CYS A 154 -22.24 -30.51 -7.69
N ARG A 155 -23.33 -31.24 -7.41
CA ARG A 155 -23.96 -32.15 -8.38
C ARG A 155 -24.17 -31.48 -9.74
N MET A 156 -24.69 -30.25 -9.76
CA MET A 156 -24.90 -29.49 -10.99
C MET A 156 -23.58 -29.12 -11.68
N ALA A 157 -22.58 -28.67 -10.93
CA ALA A 157 -21.27 -28.34 -11.49
C ALA A 157 -20.62 -29.57 -12.14
N ARG A 158 -20.68 -30.73 -11.47
CA ARG A 158 -20.19 -32.01 -12.01
C ARG A 158 -20.87 -32.38 -13.33
N CYS A 159 -22.17 -32.15 -13.46
CA CYS A 159 -22.88 -32.39 -14.71
C CYS A 159 -22.38 -31.47 -15.83
N VAL A 160 -22.12 -30.19 -15.54
CA VAL A 160 -21.59 -29.23 -16.53
C VAL A 160 -20.19 -29.62 -17.01
N TRP A 161 -19.32 -30.10 -16.10
CA TRP A 161 -17.97 -30.55 -16.46
C TRP A 161 -17.91 -31.89 -17.19
N ALA A 162 -19.02 -32.64 -17.21
CA ALA A 162 -19.12 -33.91 -17.92
C ALA A 162 -19.67 -33.75 -19.35
N LEU A 163 -20.05 -32.53 -19.75
CA LEU A 163 -20.43 -32.16 -21.12
C LEU A 163 -19.19 -31.83 -21.96
#